data_AF-A0A8T1U0I5-F1
#
_entry.id   AF-A0A8T1U0I5-F1
#
_cell.length_a   1.000
_cell.length_b   1.000
_cell.length_c   1.000
_cell.angle_alpha   90.00
_cell.angle_beta   90.00
_cell.angle_gamma   90.00
#
_symmetry.space_group_name_H-M   'P 1'
#
loop_
_entity.id
_entity.type
_entity.pdbx_description
1 polymer ?
#
loop_
_entity_poly.entity_id
_entity_poly.type
_entity_poly.pdbx_seq_one_letter_code
_entity_poly.pdbx_strand_id
1 'polypeptide(L)'
;MLPISKAYVNKVQWQEFCLNSQEWMLPLLKAHPQLLDWVELCTLTHPWMLSLFDDHLDELHWYEISLHASQRMMPFLVADHDMLAWECLCENPQKWMLPLFLDHPSAKHWSGLLENRQKRMFPLFQVHPSRLYWMQVCDEVP
;
A
#
# COMPACT_ATOMS: atom_id res chain seq x y z
N MET A 1 3.53 19.71 24.91
CA MET A 1 2.57 19.71 23.79
C MET A 1 1.23 20.16 24.34
N LEU A 2 0.68 21.28 23.86
CA LEU A 2 -0.60 21.78 24.36
C LEU A 2 -1.72 20.87 23.85
N PRO A 3 -2.62 20.35 24.72
CA PRO A 3 -3.77 19.61 24.25
C PRO A 3 -4.65 20.59 23.46
N ILE A 4 -4.88 20.32 22.18
CA ILE A 4 -6.00 20.94 21.47
C ILE A 4 -7.24 20.45 22.22
N SER A 5 -7.83 21.32 23.04
CA SER A 5 -9.02 20.96 23.79
C SER A 5 -10.17 20.70 22.81
N LYS A 6 -11.17 19.92 23.23
CA LYS A 6 -12.41 19.67 22.46
C LYS A 6 -13.00 20.94 21.82
N ALA A 7 -12.78 22.11 22.42
CA ALA A 7 -13.27 23.40 21.92
C ALA A 7 -12.60 23.89 20.63
N TYR A 8 -11.40 23.40 20.29
CA TYR A 8 -10.65 23.82 19.11
C TYR A 8 -10.60 22.76 18.00
N VAL A 9 -11.01 21.52 18.28
CA VAL A 9 -11.11 20.41 17.31
C VAL A 9 -11.89 20.80 16.05
N ASN A 10 -13.01 21.51 16.22
CA ASN A 10 -13.87 21.94 15.11
C ASN A 10 -13.28 23.11 14.29
N LYS A 11 -12.15 23.69 14.73
CA LYS A 11 -11.46 24.79 14.03
C LYS A 11 -10.22 24.31 13.28
N VAL A 12 -9.84 23.04 13.45
CA VAL A 12 -8.72 22.44 12.73
C VAL A 12 -9.15 22.18 11.29
N GLN A 13 -8.35 22.63 10.33
CA GLN A 13 -8.48 22.20 8.94
C GLN A 13 -7.81 20.83 8.80
N TRP A 14 -8.60 19.77 8.95
CA TRP A 14 -8.07 18.41 9.09
C TRP A 14 -7.33 17.91 7.85
N GLN A 15 -7.72 18.34 6.66
CA GLN A 15 -7.02 17.99 5.43
C GLN A 15 -5.58 18.55 5.42
N GLU A 16 -5.41 19.86 5.64
CA GLU A 16 -4.09 20.50 5.76
C GLU A 16 -3.28 19.93 6.94
N PHE A 17 -3.98 19.55 8.01
CA PHE A 17 -3.37 18.94 9.19
C PHE A 17 -2.79 17.56 8.88
N CYS A 18 -3.50 16.71 8.13
CA CYS A 18 -3.03 15.39 7.71
C CYS A 18 -1.81 15.51 6.78
N LEU A 19 -1.88 16.41 5.80
CA LEU A 19 -0.79 16.71 4.85
C LEU A 19 0.53 17.10 5.52
N ASN A 20 0.45 17.81 6.64
CA ASN A 20 1.62 18.33 7.37
C ASN A 20 1.84 17.63 8.71
N SER A 21 1.25 16.45 8.87
CA SER A 21 1.27 15.72 10.13
C SER A 21 2.69 15.24 10.49
N GLN A 22 2.96 15.20 11.79
CA GLN A 22 4.25 14.81 12.36
C GLN A 22 4.03 13.80 13.48
N GLU A 23 5.04 13.01 13.82
CA GLU A 23 4.94 11.97 14.86
C GLU A 23 4.41 12.51 16.20
N TRP A 24 4.83 13.72 16.60
CA TRP A 24 4.36 14.33 17.84
C TRP A 24 2.85 14.62 17.82
N MET A 25 2.19 14.69 16.66
CA MET A 25 0.74 14.89 16.55
C MET A 25 -0.06 13.59 16.71
N LEU A 26 0.59 12.42 16.74
CA LEU A 26 -0.05 11.10 16.80
C LEU A 26 -1.13 10.97 17.89
N PRO A 27 -0.94 11.47 19.13
CA PRO A 27 -1.99 11.38 20.16
C PRO A 27 -3.28 12.11 19.77
N LEU A 28 -3.17 13.22 19.02
CA LEU A 28 -4.33 13.97 18.56
C LEU A 28 -5.03 13.25 17.39
N LEU A 29 -4.24 12.70 16.45
CA LEU A 29 -4.76 11.93 15.33
C LEU A 29 -5.56 10.71 15.84
N LYS A 30 -4.99 9.96 16.78
CA LYS A 30 -5.67 8.81 17.43
C LYS A 30 -6.93 9.20 18.21
N ALA A 31 -7.03 10.43 18.71
CA ALA A 31 -8.21 10.89 19.44
C ALA A 31 -9.39 11.27 18.52
N HIS A 32 -9.12 11.51 17.23
CA HIS A 32 -10.09 12.00 16.26
C HIS A 32 -10.01 11.31 14.88
N PRO A 33 -10.01 9.97 14.82
CA PRO A 33 -9.86 9.22 13.56
C PRO A 33 -10.93 9.56 12.52
N GLN A 34 -12.16 9.86 12.96
CA GLN A 34 -13.29 10.20 12.10
C GLN A 34 -13.15 11.56 11.38
N LEU A 35 -12.16 12.37 11.76
CA LEU A 35 -11.88 13.66 11.14
C LEU A 35 -10.71 13.58 10.17
N LEU A 36 -10.04 12.44 10.09
CA LEU A 36 -8.85 12.27 9.28
C LEU A 36 -9.21 12.05 7.82
N ASP A 37 -8.37 12.59 6.94
CA ASP A 37 -8.38 12.24 5.54
C ASP A 37 -7.50 10.99 5.35
N TRP A 38 -8.15 9.83 5.40
CA TRP A 38 -7.45 8.54 5.31
C TRP A 38 -6.80 8.30 3.94
N VAL A 39 -7.39 8.85 2.87
CA VAL A 39 -6.79 8.80 1.53
C VAL A 39 -5.44 9.50 1.57
N GLU A 40 -5.40 10.74 2.06
CA GLU A 40 -4.17 11.51 2.15
C GLU A 40 -3.13 10.88 3.10
N LEU A 41 -3.56 10.33 4.24
CA LEU A 41 -2.63 9.64 5.13
C LEU A 41 -2.02 8.39 4.48
N CYS A 42 -2.79 7.65 3.68
CA CYS A 42 -2.31 6.46 2.98
C CYS A 42 -1.26 6.78 1.91
N THR A 43 -1.26 7.99 1.32
CA THR A 43 -0.24 8.37 0.32
C THR A 43 1.12 8.71 0.97
N LEU A 44 1.13 9.21 2.21
CA LEU A 44 2.33 9.71 2.89
C LEU A 44 3.24 8.59 3.45
N THR A 45 2.64 7.47 3.90
CA THR A 45 3.30 6.25 4.39
C THR A 45 4.49 6.47 5.37
N HIS A 46 4.37 7.45 6.27
CA HIS A 46 5.43 7.73 7.26
C HIS A 46 5.52 6.61 8.33
N PRO A 47 6.72 6.31 8.89
CA PRO A 47 6.90 5.21 9.85
C PRO A 47 5.99 5.29 11.07
N TRP A 48 5.80 6.50 11.60
CA TRP A 48 5.01 6.72 12.80
C TRP A 48 3.50 6.53 12.52
N MET A 49 3.06 6.66 11.27
CA MET A 49 1.67 6.44 10.86
C MET A 49 1.27 4.98 10.90
N LEU A 50 2.23 4.03 10.84
CA LEU A 50 1.90 2.61 10.94
C LEU A 50 1.14 2.29 12.23
N SER A 51 1.54 2.92 13.34
CA SER A 51 0.84 2.76 14.62
C SER A 51 -0.56 3.39 14.67
N LEU A 52 -0.86 4.31 13.75
CA LEU A 52 -2.21 4.85 13.56
C LEU A 52 -3.05 3.89 12.70
N PHE A 53 -2.43 3.26 11.70
CA PHE A 53 -3.08 2.31 10.80
C PHE A 53 -3.46 1.00 11.50
N ASP A 54 -2.66 0.53 12.45
CA ASP A 54 -2.94 -0.69 13.24
C ASP A 54 -4.33 -0.67 13.90
N ASP A 55 -4.79 0.51 14.34
CA ASP A 55 -6.05 0.69 15.05
C ASP A 55 -7.25 0.96 14.10
N HIS A 56 -7.00 1.16 12.79
CA HIS A 56 -7.96 1.70 11.81
C HIS A 56 -7.83 1.06 10.42
N LEU A 57 -7.62 -0.26 10.37
CA LEU A 57 -7.45 -1.02 9.11
C LEU A 57 -8.64 -0.88 8.15
N ASP A 58 -9.85 -0.69 8.69
CA ASP A 58 -11.10 -0.52 7.97
C ASP A 58 -11.22 0.83 7.24
N GLU A 59 -10.48 1.84 7.68
CA GLU A 59 -10.45 3.17 7.07
C GLU A 59 -9.38 3.28 5.97
N LEU A 60 -8.49 2.29 5.87
CA LEU A 60 -7.37 2.34 4.93
C LEU A 60 -7.85 2.26 3.48
N HIS A 61 -7.39 3.21 2.67
CA HIS A 61 -7.64 3.21 1.24
C HIS A 61 -6.60 2.37 0.51
N TRP A 62 -6.86 1.07 0.39
CA TRP A 62 -5.91 0.08 -0.14
C TRP A 62 -5.41 0.35 -1.56
N TYR A 63 -6.21 1.03 -2.39
CA TYR A 63 -5.75 1.49 -3.70
C TYR A 63 -4.60 2.50 -3.57
N GLU A 64 -4.71 3.49 -2.66
CA GLU A 64 -3.65 4.49 -2.44
C GLU A 64 -2.42 3.84 -1.82
N ILE A 65 -2.61 2.93 -0.86
CA ILE A 65 -1.52 2.15 -0.27
C ILE A 65 -0.78 1.36 -1.34
N SER A 66 -1.50 0.78 -2.31
CA SER A 66 -0.91 -0.02 -3.40
C SER A 66 -0.16 0.87 -4.39
N LEU A 67 -0.72 2.02 -4.75
CA LEU A 67 -0.12 2.99 -5.68
C LEU A 67 1.13 3.67 -5.09
N HIS A 68 1.11 3.96 -3.80
CA HIS A 68 2.17 4.63 -3.05
C HIS A 68 2.95 3.68 -2.13
N ALA A 69 2.92 2.39 -2.44
CA ALA A 69 3.47 1.35 -1.59
C ALA A 69 4.94 1.57 -1.26
N SER A 70 5.27 1.46 0.02
CA SER A 70 6.64 1.53 0.52
C SER A 70 6.98 0.28 1.34
N GLN A 71 8.28 -0.06 1.42
CA GLN A 71 8.73 -1.24 2.17
C GLN A 71 8.27 -1.24 3.63
N ARG A 72 8.01 -0.06 4.20
CA ARG A 72 7.53 0.09 5.58
C ARG A 72 6.09 -0.37 5.76
N MET A 73 5.29 -0.33 4.70
CA MET A 73 3.92 -0.83 4.68
C MET A 73 3.84 -2.35 4.55
N MET A 74 4.98 -3.06 4.42
CA MET A 74 5.01 -4.53 4.28
C MET A 74 4.14 -5.28 5.29
N PRO A 75 4.11 -4.93 6.59
CA PRO A 75 3.22 -5.63 7.54
C PRO A 75 1.74 -5.59 7.13
N PHE A 76 1.28 -4.47 6.55
CA PHE A 76 -0.08 -4.30 6.06
C PHE A 76 -0.30 -5.00 4.72
N LEU A 77 0.68 -4.88 3.80
CA LEU A 77 0.63 -5.53 2.48
C LEU A 77 0.65 -7.07 2.57
N VAL A 78 1.24 -7.64 3.63
CA VAL A 78 1.25 -9.09 3.89
C VAL A 78 -0.02 -9.53 4.64
N ALA A 79 -0.60 -8.66 5.46
CA ALA A 79 -1.74 -9.04 6.30
C ALA A 79 -3.04 -9.18 5.51
N ASP A 80 -3.24 -8.36 4.47
CA ASP A 80 -4.52 -8.29 3.75
C ASP A 80 -4.34 -8.22 2.22
N HIS A 81 -4.02 -9.38 1.63
CA HIS A 81 -3.74 -9.51 0.20
C HIS A 81 -4.96 -9.33 -0.71
N ASP A 82 -6.16 -9.57 -0.19
CA ASP A 82 -7.40 -9.52 -0.97
C ASP A 82 -7.81 -8.07 -1.28
N MET A 83 -7.37 -7.12 -0.45
CA MET A 83 -7.67 -5.71 -0.61
C MET A 83 -6.67 -4.97 -1.49
N LEU A 84 -5.52 -5.57 -1.79
CA LEU A 84 -4.48 -4.93 -2.60
C LEU A 84 -4.90 -4.75 -4.06
N ALA A 85 -4.70 -3.52 -4.56
CA ALA A 85 -4.77 -3.24 -5.99
C ALA A 85 -3.47 -3.73 -6.64
N TRP A 86 -3.43 -5.02 -6.97
CA TRP A 86 -2.24 -5.69 -7.52
C TRP A 86 -1.78 -5.06 -8.84
N GLU A 87 -2.70 -4.56 -9.66
CA GLU A 87 -2.36 -3.78 -10.85
C GLU A 87 -1.44 -2.59 -10.53
N CYS A 88 -1.72 -1.82 -9.49
CA CYS A 88 -0.90 -0.68 -9.07
C CYS A 88 0.48 -1.11 -8.61
N LEU A 89 0.58 -2.20 -7.83
CA LEU A 89 1.87 -2.76 -7.40
C LEU A 89 2.70 -3.27 -8.60
N CYS A 90 2.04 -3.81 -9.63
CA CYS A 90 2.68 -4.31 -10.84
C CYS A 90 3.10 -3.21 -11.80
N GLU A 91 2.49 -2.02 -11.74
CA GLU A 91 2.86 -0.86 -12.54
C GLU A 91 4.23 -0.27 -12.15
N ASN A 92 4.62 -0.38 -10.88
CA ASN A 92 5.89 0.11 -10.39
C ASN A 92 6.59 -0.86 -9.40
N PRO A 93 6.94 -2.06 -9.86
CA PRO A 93 7.40 -3.13 -8.98
C PRO A 93 8.79 -2.79 -8.43
N GLN A 94 8.89 -2.78 -7.10
CA GLN A 94 10.15 -2.57 -6.38
C GLN A 94 10.78 -3.90 -5.96
N LYS A 95 12.12 -3.93 -5.86
CA LYS A 95 12.85 -5.15 -5.46
C LYS A 95 12.43 -5.69 -4.08
N TRP A 96 11.99 -4.83 -3.17
CA TRP A 96 11.54 -5.28 -1.85
C TRP A 96 10.17 -5.96 -1.88
N MET A 97 9.37 -5.75 -2.93
CA MET A 97 8.05 -6.37 -3.12
C MET A 97 8.15 -7.82 -3.60
N LEU A 98 9.36 -8.30 -3.96
CA LEU A 98 9.56 -9.65 -4.49
C LEU A 98 8.92 -10.75 -3.62
N PRO A 99 9.05 -10.75 -2.27
CA PRO A 99 8.39 -11.74 -1.44
C PRO A 99 6.86 -11.71 -1.55
N LEU A 100 6.23 -10.53 -1.69
CA LEU A 100 4.77 -10.41 -1.86
C LEU A 100 4.28 -11.13 -3.12
N PHE A 101 4.99 -10.93 -4.24
CA PHE A 101 4.63 -11.56 -5.51
C PHE A 101 4.88 -13.08 -5.52
N LEU A 102 5.84 -13.55 -4.71
CA LEU A 102 6.16 -14.97 -4.57
C LEU A 102 5.15 -15.71 -3.71
N ASP A 103 4.70 -15.10 -2.61
CA ASP A 103 3.71 -15.70 -1.71
C ASP A 103 2.29 -15.72 -2.32
N HIS A 104 1.96 -14.77 -3.21
CA HIS A 104 0.61 -14.64 -3.78
C HIS A 104 0.58 -14.68 -5.33
N PRO A 105 0.95 -15.83 -5.93
CA PRO A 105 1.09 -15.95 -7.37
C PRO A 105 -0.26 -16.20 -8.07
N SER A 106 -1.12 -15.18 -8.15
CA SER A 106 -2.29 -15.22 -9.04
C SER A 106 -1.85 -14.97 -10.49
N ALA A 107 -2.48 -15.65 -11.46
CA ALA A 107 -2.13 -15.50 -12.87
C ALA A 107 -2.26 -14.04 -13.37
N LYS A 108 -3.24 -13.29 -12.84
CA LYS A 108 -3.46 -11.87 -13.13
C LYS A 108 -2.31 -10.97 -12.65
N HIS A 109 -1.68 -11.31 -11.53
CA HIS A 109 -0.55 -10.52 -11.00
C HIS A 109 0.69 -10.70 -11.87
N TRP A 110 0.94 -11.93 -12.31
CA TRP A 110 2.09 -12.26 -13.15
C TRP A 110 2.01 -11.62 -14.54
N SER A 111 0.81 -11.55 -15.15
CA SER A 111 0.63 -10.86 -16.43
C SER A 111 0.98 -9.38 -16.33
N GLY A 112 0.50 -8.69 -15.28
CA GLY A 112 0.83 -7.27 -15.05
C GLY A 112 2.34 -7.02 -14.88
N LEU A 113 3.04 -7.87 -14.12
CA LEU A 113 4.50 -7.77 -13.95
C LEU A 113 5.26 -7.96 -15.27
N LEU A 114 4.77 -8.85 -16.14
CA LEU A 114 5.39 -9.16 -17.42
C LEU A 114 5.15 -8.06 -18.45
N GLU A 115 3.95 -7.48 -18.49
CA GLU A 115 3.63 -6.32 -19.32
C GLU A 115 4.55 -5.13 -18.97
N ASN A 116 4.85 -4.94 -17.68
CA ASN A 116 5.72 -3.85 -17.25
C ASN A 116 7.20 -4.03 -17.63
N ARG A 117 7.63 -5.23 -18.07
CA ARG A 117 9.00 -5.59 -18.52
C ARG A 117 10.16 -4.94 -17.74
N GLN A 118 9.99 -4.69 -16.45
CA GLN A 118 11.04 -4.10 -15.63
C GLN A 118 12.15 -5.13 -15.49
N LYS A 119 13.35 -4.79 -15.98
CA LYS A 119 14.55 -5.65 -15.86
C LYS A 119 14.80 -6.12 -14.42
N ARG A 120 14.34 -5.34 -13.44
CA ARG A 120 14.44 -5.65 -12.00
C ARG A 120 13.62 -6.87 -11.58
N MET A 121 12.60 -7.25 -12.34
CA MET A 121 11.74 -8.43 -12.08
C MET A 121 12.21 -9.69 -12.83
N PHE A 122 13.21 -9.58 -13.73
CA PHE A 122 13.77 -10.74 -14.43
C PHE A 122 14.27 -11.88 -13.53
N PRO A 123 14.83 -11.62 -12.33
CA PRO A 123 15.16 -12.70 -11.41
C PRO A 123 13.95 -13.57 -11.01
N LEU A 124 12.73 -13.02 -10.92
CA LEU A 124 11.53 -13.82 -10.62
C LEU A 124 11.22 -14.83 -11.70
N PHE A 125 11.34 -14.40 -12.96
CA PHE A 125 11.05 -15.22 -14.13
C PHE A 125 12.01 -16.42 -14.26
N GLN A 126 13.23 -16.29 -13.72
CA GLN A 126 14.19 -17.40 -13.66
C GLN A 126 13.87 -18.42 -12.55
N VAL A 127 13.32 -17.97 -11.42
CA VAL A 127 12.98 -18.85 -10.28
C VAL A 127 11.67 -19.60 -10.52
N HIS A 128 10.75 -19.01 -11.30
CA HIS A 128 9.46 -19.63 -11.64
C HIS A 128 9.23 -19.69 -13.16
N PRO A 129 10.07 -20.43 -13.92
CA PRO A 129 9.96 -20.50 -15.37
C PRO A 129 8.64 -21.13 -15.84
N SER A 130 8.02 -21.99 -15.02
CA SER A 130 6.70 -22.54 -15.31
C SER A 130 5.62 -21.46 -15.35
N ARG A 131 5.73 -20.37 -14.58
CA ARG A 131 4.83 -19.21 -14.58
C ARG A 131 4.93 -18.36 -15.85
N LEU A 132 6.05 -18.41 -16.56
CA LEU A 132 6.17 -17.89 -17.93
C LEU A 132 5.46 -18.78 -18.95
N TYR A 133 5.51 -20.10 -18.74
CA TYR A 133 4.93 -21.09 -19.65
C TYR A 133 3.40 -21.03 -19.71
N TRP A 134 2.74 -20.69 -18.59
CA TRP A 134 1.29 -20.48 -18.55
C TRP A 134 0.80 -19.41 -19.55
N MET A 135 1.63 -18.43 -19.93
CA MET A 135 1.24 -17.44 -20.94
C MET A 135 1.44 -17.92 -22.39
N GLN A 136 2.44 -18.76 -22.67
CA GLN A 136 2.55 -19.40 -23.99
C GLN A 136 1.33 -20.26 -24.31
N VAL A 137 0.70 -20.84 -23.29
CA VAL A 137 -0.52 -21.65 -23.43
C VAL A 137 -1.79 -20.80 -23.54
N CYS A 138 -1.85 -19.62 -22.93
CA CYS A 138 -3.01 -18.72 -23.04
C CYS A 138 -3.06 -17.91 -24.34
N ASP A 139 -1.91 -17.61 -24.96
CA ASP A 139 -1.85 -17.05 -26.32
C ASP A 139 -2.12 -18.10 -27.42
N GLU A 140 -2.25 -19.38 -27.04
CA GLU A 140 -2.55 -20.53 -27.93
C GLU A 140 -3.88 -21.22 -27.62
N VAL A 141 -4.87 -20.50 -27.09
CA VAL A 141 -6.27 -20.98 -27.11
C VAL A 141 -6.98 -20.31 -28.31
N PRO A 142 -7.45 -21.09 -29.30
CA PRO A 142 -7.95 -20.57 -30.59
C PRO A 142 -9.24 -19.74 -30.50
#